data_AF-A0A8C7E2V3-F1
#
_entry.id   AF-A0A8C7E2V3-F1
#
_cell.length_a   1.000
_cell.length_b   1.000
_cell.length_c   1.000
_cell.angle_alpha   90.00
_cell.angle_beta   90.00
_cell.angle_gamma   90.00
#
_symmetry.space_group_name_H-M   'P 1'
#
loop_
_entity.id
_entity.type
_entity.pdbx_description
1 polymer ?
#
loop_
_entity_poly.entity_id
_entity_poly.type
_entity_poly.pdbx_seq_one_letter_code
_entity_poly.pdbx_strand_id
1 'polypeptide(L)'
;MPEEIEMEMAKIQRLREVLVRRESELRFMMDDIQLCKDIMALKKELQDLVATPEKDKTKLQSQREDELIQKIHKLVQKRDFLVDDAEVERLREKEEDKEIADFLRLKLKPLDNVVQSPTSKFACLSPQIIQNKGFFHIERSTKMWFSYDDFLQSQAIRLTV
;
A
#
# COMPACT_ATOMS: atom_id res chain seq x y z
N MET A 1 7.23 36.97 22.24
CA MET A 1 6.55 36.08 23.19
C MET A 1 7.07 34.66 22.95
N PRO A 2 7.71 34.01 23.94
CA PRO A 2 8.23 32.64 23.78
C PRO A 2 7.15 31.60 23.41
N GLU A 3 5.93 31.78 23.93
CA GLU A 3 4.78 30.88 23.71
C GLU A 3 4.32 30.81 22.23
N GLU A 4 4.44 31.90 21.48
CA GLU A 4 4.12 31.91 20.03
C GLU A 4 5.11 31.06 19.24
N ILE A 5 6.40 31.13 19.60
CA ILE A 5 7.46 30.35 18.96
C ILE A 5 7.26 28.86 19.25
N GLU A 6 6.95 28.49 20.49
CA GLU A 6 6.65 27.11 20.88
C GLU A 6 5.44 26.55 20.13
N MET A 7 4.39 27.36 19.95
CA MET A 7 3.19 26.97 19.20
C MET A 7 3.50 26.71 17.72
N GLU A 8 4.30 27.58 17.08
CA GLU A 8 4.72 27.41 15.69
C GLU A 8 5.65 26.20 15.52
N MET A 9 6.57 25.95 16.46
CA MET A 9 7.39 24.74 16.47
C MET A 9 6.54 23.46 16.53
N ALA A 10 5.50 23.44 17.37
CA ALA A 10 4.58 22.31 17.44
C ALA A 10 3.79 22.10 16.14
N LYS A 11 3.43 23.17 15.43
CA LYS A 11 2.81 23.08 14.09
C LYS A 11 3.78 22.51 13.06
N ILE A 12 5.02 22.99 13.04
CA ILE A 12 6.07 22.50 12.12
C ILE A 12 6.34 21.01 12.35
N GLN A 13 6.44 20.58 13.61
CA GLN A 13 6.70 19.18 13.94
C GLN A 13 5.57 18.26 13.45
N ARG A 14 4.30 18.66 13.69
CA ARG A 14 3.15 17.91 13.16
C ARG A 14 3.15 17.83 11.64
N LEU A 15 3.45 18.93 10.96
CA LEU A 15 3.52 18.95 9.50
C LEU A 15 4.63 18.02 8.98
N ARG A 16 5.80 18.03 9.63
CA ARG A 16 6.91 17.13 9.29
C ARG A 16 6.50 15.66 9.40
N GLU A 17 5.81 15.28 10.47
CA GLU A 17 5.35 13.90 10.67
C GLU A 17 4.37 13.46 9.55
N VAL A 18 3.43 14.34 9.17
CA VAL A 18 2.51 14.07 8.05
C VAL A 18 3.27 13.88 6.73
N LEU A 19 4.25 14.75 6.46
CA LEU A 19 5.04 14.66 5.23
C LEU A 19 5.88 13.38 5.16
N VAL A 20 6.49 12.97 6.28
CA VAL A 20 7.29 11.73 6.34
C VAL A 20 6.43 10.49 6.09
N ARG A 21 5.22 10.42 6.65
CA ARG A 21 4.28 9.32 6.37
C ARG A 21 3.90 9.28 4.90
N ARG A 22 3.58 10.44 4.31
CA ARG A 22 3.23 10.53 2.89
C ARG A 22 4.40 10.16 1.96
N GLU A 23 5.62 10.51 2.33
CA GLU A 23 6.83 10.08 1.62
C GLU A 23 6.97 8.56 1.64
N SER A 24 6.74 7.92 2.79
CA SER A 24 6.75 6.46 2.90
C SER A 24 5.69 5.81 2.02
N GLU A 25 4.44 6.29 2.03
CA GLU A 25 3.39 5.82 1.12
C GLU A 25 3.81 5.93 -0.36
N LEU A 26 4.42 7.05 -0.75
CA LEU A 26 4.91 7.27 -2.11
C LEU A 26 6.01 6.26 -2.49
N ARG A 27 6.89 5.89 -1.57
CA ARG A 27 7.91 4.85 -1.81
C ARG A 27 7.29 3.49 -2.07
N PHE A 28 6.31 3.07 -1.26
CA PHE A 28 5.57 1.82 -1.50
C PHE A 28 4.89 1.82 -2.89
N MET A 29 4.26 2.93 -3.29
CA MET A 29 3.66 3.04 -4.62
C MET A 29 4.68 3.01 -5.76
N MET A 30 5.85 3.64 -5.59
CA MET A 30 6.92 3.61 -6.58
C MET A 30 7.44 2.18 -6.79
N ASP A 31 7.63 1.44 -5.71
CA ASP A 31 8.09 0.05 -5.75
C ASP A 31 7.05 -0.87 -6.41
N ASP A 32 5.75 -0.71 -6.10
CA ASP A 32 4.66 -1.46 -6.74
C ASP A 32 4.57 -1.16 -8.25
N ILE A 33 4.70 0.11 -8.65
CA ILE A 33 4.74 0.51 -10.07
C ILE A 33 5.90 -0.17 -10.79
N GLN A 34 7.07 -0.26 -10.16
CA GLN A 34 8.23 -0.91 -10.78
C GLN A 34 8.01 -2.41 -10.94
N LEU A 35 7.49 -3.08 -9.90
CA LEU A 35 7.12 -4.50 -9.98
C LEU A 35 6.08 -4.76 -11.07
N CYS A 36 5.06 -3.90 -11.18
CA CYS A 36 4.04 -4.00 -12.22
C CYS A 36 4.64 -3.86 -13.62
N LYS A 37 5.55 -2.90 -13.85
CA LYS A 37 6.24 -2.73 -15.14
C LYS A 37 7.04 -3.97 -15.52
N ASP A 38 7.80 -4.52 -14.58
CA ASP A 38 8.64 -5.70 -14.81
C ASP A 38 7.77 -6.94 -15.11
N ILE A 39 6.69 -7.13 -14.34
CA ILE A 39 5.71 -8.21 -14.58
C ILE A 39 5.05 -8.05 -15.95
N MET A 40 4.64 -6.83 -16.33
CA MET A 40 4.01 -6.58 -17.62
C MET A 40 4.96 -6.86 -18.80
N ALA A 41 6.24 -6.49 -18.68
CA ALA A 41 7.23 -6.77 -19.70
C ALA A 41 7.43 -8.29 -19.90
N LEU A 42 7.58 -9.04 -18.80
CA LEU A 42 7.74 -10.50 -18.86
C LEU A 42 6.48 -11.20 -19.37
N LYS A 43 5.29 -10.73 -18.96
CA LYS A 43 4.00 -11.26 -19.45
C LYS A 43 3.86 -11.07 -20.96
N LYS A 44 4.29 -9.91 -21.48
CA LYS A 44 4.26 -9.65 -22.92
C LYS A 44 5.20 -10.58 -23.68
N GLU A 45 6.43 -10.77 -23.21
CA GLU A 45 7.36 -11.73 -23.80
C GLU A 45 6.80 -13.17 -23.78
N LEU A 46 6.18 -13.58 -22.67
CA LEU A 46 5.55 -14.89 -22.55
C LEU A 46 4.36 -15.06 -23.52
N GLN A 47 3.54 -14.02 -23.69
CA GLN A 47 2.41 -14.03 -24.63
C GLN A 47 2.88 -14.25 -26.08
N ASP A 48 3.99 -13.63 -26.47
CA ASP A 48 4.56 -13.79 -27.82
C ASP A 48 5.03 -15.24 -28.07
N LEU A 49 5.61 -15.90 -27.05
CA LEU A 49 6.02 -17.31 -27.15
C LEU A 49 4.82 -18.26 -27.18
N VAL A 50 3.86 -18.07 -26.28
CA VAL A 50 2.65 -18.90 -26.16
C VAL A 50 1.73 -18.78 -27.38
N ALA A 51 1.82 -17.67 -28.13
CA ALA A 51 1.11 -17.51 -29.39
C ALA A 51 1.57 -18.50 -30.48
N THR A 52 2.79 -19.06 -30.35
CA THR A 52 3.29 -20.09 -31.26
C THR A 52 2.69 -21.45 -30.87
N PRO A 53 2.08 -22.21 -31.81
CA PRO A 53 1.56 -23.55 -31.52
C PRO A 53 2.66 -24.51 -31.03
N GLU A 54 2.33 -25.39 -30.09
CA GLU A 54 3.31 -26.31 -29.46
C GLU A 54 4.08 -27.18 -30.46
N LYS A 55 3.40 -27.61 -31.53
CA LYS A 55 3.99 -28.39 -32.63
C LYS A 55 5.12 -27.68 -33.38
N ASP A 56 5.11 -26.34 -33.35
CA ASP A 56 6.05 -25.48 -34.06
C ASP A 56 7.07 -24.85 -33.10
N LYS A 57 6.97 -25.15 -31.79
CA LYS A 57 7.91 -24.66 -30.78
C LYS A 57 9.20 -25.47 -30.75
N THR A 58 10.30 -24.75 -30.65
CA THR A 58 11.61 -25.34 -30.36
C THR A 58 11.76 -25.63 -28.86
N LYS A 59 12.63 -26.59 -28.52
CA LYS A 59 12.96 -26.90 -27.11
C LYS A 59 13.45 -25.66 -26.34
N LEU A 60 14.15 -24.76 -27.02
CA LEU A 60 14.65 -23.52 -26.42
C LEU A 60 13.51 -22.55 -26.09
N GLN A 61 12.49 -22.44 -26.95
CA GLN A 61 11.32 -21.62 -26.67
C GLN A 61 10.52 -22.16 -25.49
N SER A 62 10.33 -23.48 -25.41
CA SER A 62 9.68 -24.12 -24.26
C SER A 62 10.44 -23.87 -22.94
N GLN A 63 11.77 -24.05 -22.94
CA GLN A 63 12.59 -23.70 -21.77
C GLN A 63 12.48 -22.22 -21.39
N ARG A 64 12.41 -21.32 -22.38
CA ARG A 64 12.25 -19.89 -22.14
C ARG A 64 10.89 -19.55 -21.53
N GLU A 65 9.81 -20.21 -21.95
CA GLU A 65 8.49 -20.05 -21.34
C GLU A 65 8.53 -20.40 -19.86
N ASP A 66 9.13 -21.55 -19.50
CA ASP A 66 9.27 -21.97 -18.10
C ASP A 66 10.08 -20.96 -17.28
N GLU A 67 11.18 -20.43 -17.83
CA GLU A 67 11.97 -19.38 -17.18
C GLU A 67 11.15 -18.10 -16.93
N LEU A 68 10.35 -17.67 -17.91
CA LEU A 68 9.52 -16.48 -17.80
C LEU A 68 8.43 -16.66 -16.74
N ILE A 69 7.77 -17.82 -16.72
CA ILE A 69 6.77 -18.17 -15.70
C ILE A 69 7.39 -18.10 -14.30
N GLN A 70 8.57 -18.70 -14.11
CA GLN A 70 9.27 -18.67 -12.82
C GLN A 70 9.65 -17.24 -12.40
N LYS A 71 10.10 -16.39 -13.32
CA LYS A 71 10.43 -14.98 -13.03
C LYS A 71 9.19 -14.17 -12.65
N ILE A 72 8.09 -14.35 -13.40
CA ILE A 72 6.81 -13.69 -13.10
C ILE A 72 6.33 -14.08 -11.70
N HIS A 73 6.36 -15.38 -11.37
CA HIS A 73 5.94 -15.87 -10.06
C HIS A 73 6.76 -15.24 -8.92
N LYS A 74 8.09 -15.15 -9.06
CA LYS A 74 8.96 -14.51 -8.07
C LYS A 74 8.64 -13.02 -7.87
N LEU A 75 8.40 -12.27 -8.95
CA LEU A 75 8.05 -10.85 -8.86
C LEU A 75 6.70 -10.64 -8.18
N VAL A 76 5.76 -11.56 -8.39
CA VAL A 76 4.44 -11.50 -7.79
C VAL A 76 4.52 -11.80 -6.30
N GLN A 77 5.28 -12.81 -5.91
CA GLN A 77 5.57 -13.06 -4.49
C GLN A 77 6.19 -11.81 -3.84
N LYS A 78 7.15 -11.17 -4.50
CA LYS A 78 7.73 -9.91 -4.01
C LYS A 78 6.69 -8.80 -3.85
N ARG A 79 5.74 -8.68 -4.80
CA ARG A 79 4.64 -7.70 -4.68
C ARG A 79 3.69 -8.05 -3.54
N ASP A 80 3.39 -9.32 -3.32
CA ASP A 80 2.51 -9.74 -2.24
C ASP A 80 3.16 -9.43 -0.86
N PHE A 81 4.48 -9.63 -0.71
CA PHE A 81 5.22 -9.16 0.46
C PHE A 81 5.17 -7.63 0.61
N LEU A 82 5.33 -6.87 -0.47
CA LEU A 82 5.23 -5.41 -0.44
C LEU A 82 3.87 -4.94 0.09
N VAL A 83 2.78 -5.61 -0.32
CA VAL A 83 1.42 -5.31 0.17
C VAL A 83 1.30 -5.60 1.66
N ASP A 84 1.83 -6.74 2.11
CA ASP A 84 1.77 -7.12 3.53
C ASP A 84 2.61 -6.15 4.40
N ASP A 85 3.81 -5.76 3.96
CA ASP A 85 4.66 -4.78 4.64
C ASP A 85 3.97 -3.40 4.74
N ALA A 86 3.32 -2.97 3.65
CA ALA A 86 2.61 -1.71 3.60
C ALA A 86 1.39 -1.72 4.55
N GLU A 87 0.67 -2.84 4.66
CA GLU A 87 -0.43 -3.00 5.63
C GLU A 87 0.07 -2.97 7.08
N VAL A 88 1.23 -3.57 7.37
CA VAL A 88 1.85 -3.50 8.70
C VAL A 88 2.17 -2.05 9.07
N GLU A 89 2.75 -1.26 8.16
CA GLU A 89 3.05 0.15 8.43
C GLU A 89 1.76 0.95 8.69
N ARG A 90 0.70 0.69 7.91
CA ARG A 90 -0.61 1.33 8.12
C ARG A 90 -1.21 1.03 9.50
N LEU A 91 -1.07 -0.21 9.98
CA LEU A 91 -1.54 -0.60 11.31
C LEU A 91 -0.73 0.07 12.42
N ARG A 92 0.59 0.18 12.23
CA ARG A 92 1.51 0.86 13.15
C ARG A 92 1.15 2.34 13.31
N GLU A 93 1.00 3.07 12.21
CA GLU A 93 0.62 4.49 12.23
C GLU A 93 -0.72 4.72 12.94
N LYS A 94 -1.69 3.81 12.74
CA LYS A 94 -2.99 3.90 13.42
C LYS A 94 -2.89 3.71 14.93
N GLU A 95 -2.01 2.84 15.40
CA GLU A 95 -1.79 2.66 16.84
C GLU A 95 -1.05 3.86 17.44
N GLU A 96 -0.07 4.43 16.75
CA GLU A 96 0.59 5.68 17.18
C GLU A 96 -0.41 6.84 17.37
N ASP A 97 -1.32 7.03 16.39
CA ASP A 97 -2.35 8.07 16.47
C ASP A 97 -3.29 7.86 17.65
N LYS A 98 -3.63 6.59 17.93
CA LYS A 98 -4.48 6.21 19.05
C LYS A 98 -3.79 6.46 20.39
N GLU A 99 -2.52 6.09 20.53
CA GLU A 99 -1.72 6.36 21.74
C GLU A 99 -1.62 7.87 22.02
N ILE A 100 -1.40 8.68 20.98
CA ILE A 100 -1.36 10.15 21.11
C ILE A 100 -2.72 10.69 21.53
N ALA A 101 -3.81 10.25 20.90
CA ALA A 101 -5.17 10.67 21.25
C ALA A 101 -5.56 10.28 22.69
N ASP A 102 -5.22 9.05 23.10
CA ASP A 102 -5.48 8.55 24.45
C ASP A 102 -4.64 9.30 25.50
N PHE A 103 -3.37 9.61 25.19
CA PHE A 103 -2.51 10.43 26.05
C PHE A 103 -3.11 11.82 26.29
N LEU A 104 -3.53 12.49 25.21
CA LEU A 104 -4.18 13.80 25.30
C LEU A 104 -5.48 13.72 26.10
N ARG A 105 -6.32 12.70 25.87
CA ARG A 105 -7.56 12.49 26.65
C ARG A 105 -7.28 12.29 28.14
N LEU A 106 -6.24 11.53 28.49
CA LEU A 106 -5.88 11.26 29.88
C LEU A 106 -5.33 12.51 30.59
N LYS A 107 -4.54 13.33 29.88
CA LYS A 107 -3.96 14.58 30.39
C LYS A 107 -4.98 15.73 30.44
N LEU A 108 -6.03 15.68 29.61
CA LEU A 108 -7.07 16.72 29.49
C LEU A 108 -8.40 16.34 30.13
N LYS A 109 -8.44 15.41 31.11
CA LYS A 109 -9.68 15.17 31.88
C LYS A 109 -10.25 16.50 32.40
N PRO A 110 -11.57 16.69 32.37
CA PRO A 110 -12.16 18.00 32.60
C PRO A 110 -11.95 18.44 34.05
N LEU A 111 -11.58 19.70 34.26
CA LEU A 111 -12.00 20.42 35.46
C LEU A 111 -13.51 20.67 35.33
N ASP A 112 -14.34 19.63 35.49
CA ASP A 112 -15.81 19.74 35.34
C ASP A 112 -16.49 20.49 36.49
N ASN A 113 -15.71 21.09 37.39
CA ASN A 113 -16.24 22.00 38.40
C ASN A 113 -15.43 23.31 38.31
N VAL A 114 -16.12 24.42 38.07
CA VAL A 114 -15.63 25.82 38.04
C VAL A 114 -15.32 26.35 36.64
N VAL A 115 -16.37 26.75 35.90
CA VAL A 115 -16.69 28.15 35.55
C VAL A 115 -17.72 28.14 34.42
N GLN A 116 -18.94 28.58 34.74
CA GLN A 116 -19.86 29.11 33.75
C GLN A 116 -19.33 30.47 33.27
N SER A 117 -18.98 30.63 31.99
CA SER A 117 -19.04 31.94 31.32
C SER A 117 -19.14 31.80 29.79
N PRO A 118 -19.75 32.79 29.10
CA PRO A 118 -20.21 32.62 27.73
C PRO A 118 -19.22 33.20 26.71
N THR A 119 -19.10 32.49 25.58
CA THR A 119 -18.57 32.96 24.29
C THR A 119 -17.06 33.22 24.20
N SER A 120 -16.32 32.22 23.72
CA SER A 120 -15.19 32.46 22.82
C SER A 120 -15.00 31.24 21.93
N LYS A 121 -14.79 31.50 20.64
CA LYS A 121 -14.74 30.54 19.54
C LYS A 121 -13.49 29.65 19.58
N PHE A 122 -13.25 28.96 20.69
CA PHE A 122 -12.39 27.79 20.69
C PHE A 122 -13.21 26.63 20.11
N ALA A 123 -13.39 26.65 18.80
CA ALA A 123 -13.24 25.41 18.07
C ALA A 123 -11.79 24.98 18.36
N CYS A 124 -11.58 24.36 19.52
CA CYS A 124 -10.54 23.37 19.69
C CYS A 124 -10.78 22.47 18.51
N LEU A 125 -9.97 22.69 17.45
CA LEU A 125 -9.94 21.83 16.30
C LEU A 125 -9.79 20.48 16.94
N SER A 126 -10.88 19.72 16.94
CA SER A 126 -10.88 18.30 17.20
C SER A 126 -9.60 17.81 16.54
N PRO A 127 -8.76 16.99 17.18
CA PRO A 127 -7.68 16.37 16.44
C PRO A 127 -8.41 15.73 15.26
N GLN A 128 -8.29 16.33 14.09
CA GLN A 128 -8.61 15.67 12.86
C GLN A 128 -7.45 14.70 12.81
N ILE A 129 -7.59 13.62 13.59
CA ILE A 129 -6.95 12.34 13.39
C ILE A 129 -7.24 12.15 11.93
N ILE A 130 -6.24 12.49 11.13
CA ILE A 130 -6.41 12.75 9.72
C ILE A 130 -7.06 11.46 9.25
N GLN A 131 -8.32 11.55 8.83
CA GLN A 131 -8.94 10.44 8.13
C GLN A 131 -8.20 10.42 6.81
N ASN A 132 -6.99 9.85 6.86
CA ASN A 132 -6.12 9.59 5.74
C ASN A 132 -6.88 8.58 4.90
N LYS A 133 -7.75 9.10 4.04
CA LYS A 133 -7.99 8.52 2.72
C LYS A 133 -6.66 8.65 1.96
N GLY A 134 -5.64 7.91 2.41
CA GLY A 134 -4.24 8.10 2.04
C GLY A 134 -3.57 6.83 1.57
N PHE A 135 -3.96 5.69 2.14
CA PHE A 135 -3.63 4.38 1.58
C PHE A 135 -4.52 4.14 0.36
N PHE A 136 -4.08 4.59 -0.81
CA PHE A 136 -4.51 3.96 -2.05
C PHE A 136 -4.26 2.47 -1.84
N HIS A 137 -5.35 1.71 -1.79
CA HIS A 137 -5.30 0.27 -1.62
C HIS A 137 -4.37 -0.26 -2.71
N ILE A 138 -3.17 -0.72 -2.35
CA ILE A 138 -2.39 -1.56 -3.25
C ILE A 138 -3.23 -2.84 -3.32
N GLU A 139 -4.16 -2.88 -4.27
CA GLU A 139 -5.12 -3.97 -4.36
C GLU A 139 -4.33 -5.27 -4.44
N ARG A 140 -4.62 -6.21 -3.52
CA ARG A 140 -4.25 -7.62 -3.73
C ARG A 140 -4.85 -8.00 -5.07
N SER A 141 -4.02 -8.02 -6.13
CA SER A 141 -4.45 -8.31 -7.50
C SER A 141 -4.82 -9.78 -7.69
N THR A 142 -5.36 -10.45 -6.66
CA THR A 142 -5.80 -11.84 -6.71
C THR A 142 -6.84 -12.07 -7.82
N LYS A 143 -7.64 -11.06 -8.18
CA LYS A 143 -8.59 -11.15 -9.31
C LYS A 143 -7.92 -11.34 -10.68
N MET A 144 -6.71 -10.83 -10.89
CA MET A 144 -5.97 -11.06 -12.15
C MET A 144 -5.26 -12.42 -12.17
N TRP A 145 -5.04 -13.01 -10.98
CA TRP A 145 -4.46 -14.34 -10.79
C TRP A 145 -5.46 -15.47 -11.04
N PHE A 146 -6.71 -15.33 -10.58
CA PHE A 146 -7.76 -16.32 -10.88
C PHE A 146 -7.93 -16.51 -12.40
N SER A 147 -7.82 -15.44 -13.20
CA SER A 147 -7.86 -15.55 -14.67
C SER A 147 -6.63 -16.27 -15.27
N TYR A 148 -5.50 -16.33 -14.57
CA TYR A 148 -4.27 -16.99 -15.05
C TYR A 148 -4.26 -18.48 -14.67
N ASP A 149 -4.75 -18.83 -13.48
CA ASP A 149 -5.02 -20.22 -13.11
C ASP A 149 -6.14 -20.81 -13.98
N ASP A 150 -7.20 -20.04 -14.27
CA ASP A 150 -8.24 -20.42 -15.24
C ASP A 150 -7.67 -20.54 -16.67
N PHE A 151 -6.70 -19.71 -17.06
CA PHE A 151 -6.03 -19.80 -18.37
C PHE A 151 -5.12 -21.03 -18.47
N LEU A 152 -4.35 -21.34 -17.42
CA LEU A 152 -3.52 -22.54 -17.34
C LEU A 152 -4.38 -23.81 -17.23
N GLN A 153 -5.48 -23.78 -16.49
CA GLN A 153 -6.47 -24.88 -16.47
C GLN A 153 -7.19 -25.01 -17.81
N SER A 154 -7.54 -23.91 -18.49
CA SER A 154 -8.15 -23.95 -19.82
C SER A 154 -7.19 -24.46 -20.90
N GLN A 155 -5.88 -24.27 -20.74
CA GLN A 155 -4.86 -24.86 -21.63
C GLN A 155 -4.60 -26.33 -21.27
N ALA A 156 -4.64 -26.71 -20.00
CA ALA A 156 -4.53 -28.11 -19.57
C ALA A 156 -5.68 -28.99 -20.09
N ILE A 157 -6.90 -28.45 -20.20
CA ILE A 157 -8.07 -29.17 -20.74
C ILE A 157 -7.98 -29.40 -22.26
N ARG A 158 -7.16 -28.61 -23.00
CA ARG A 158 -6.93 -28.81 -24.44
C ARG A 158 -5.89 -29.88 -24.77
N LEU A 159 -5.22 -30.45 -23.78
CA LEU A 159 -4.21 -31.51 -23.94
C LEU A 159 -4.75 -32.92 -23.65
N THR A 160 -6.08 -33.11 -23.53
CA THR A 160 -6.69 -34.43 -23.20
C THR A 160 -7.87 -34.85 -24.09
N VAL A 161 -8.06 -34.24 -25.28
CA VAL A 161 -9.01 -34.73 -26.30
C VAL A 161 -8.37 -34.70 -27.68
#